data_AF-R5A1H6-F1
#
_entry.id   AF-R5A1H6-F1
#
_cell.length_a   1.000
_cell.length_b   1.000
_cell.length_c   1.000
_cell.angle_alpha   90.00
_cell.angle_beta   90.00
_cell.angle_gamma   90.00
#
_symmetry.space_group_name_H-M   'P 1'
#
loop_
_entity.id
_entity.type
_entity.pdbx_description
1 polymer ?
#
loop_
_entity_poly.entity_id
_entity_poly.type
_entity_poly.pdbx_seq_one_letter_code
_entity_poly.pdbx_strand_id
1 'polypeptide(L)'
;MNSEFKNMREVNKQMWSQMYNIVLRTPIGPRYGTMEIHGDCGKVAGFLNVLMGQNRFQGVMDEENWCEISGQLKTLMRTVFYSAAGRINRDSLSLTMYTEKGVLEVTGTPQLREGKGCQ
;
A
#
# COMPACT_ATOMS: atom_id res chain seq x y z
N MET A 1 -28.28 7.45 34.14
CA MET A 1 -28.31 6.57 32.96
C MET A 1 -27.48 7.19 31.84
N ASN A 2 -26.15 7.17 32.04
CA ASN A 2 -25.08 6.86 31.08
C ASN A 2 -25.16 7.44 29.66
N SER A 3 -25.07 8.76 29.53
CA SER A 3 -24.79 9.46 28.25
C SER A 3 -23.30 9.47 27.90
N GLU A 4 -22.41 9.25 28.87
CA GLU A 4 -20.95 9.42 28.69
C GLU A 4 -20.22 8.19 28.11
N PHE A 5 -20.86 7.03 28.06
CA PHE A 5 -20.23 5.79 27.58
C PHE A 5 -20.26 5.61 26.05
N LYS A 6 -20.89 6.52 25.31
CA LYS A 6 -20.95 6.43 23.85
C LYS A 6 -19.74 7.06 23.14
N ASN A 7 -18.90 7.82 23.85
CA ASN A 7 -17.82 8.61 23.27
C ASN A 7 -16.40 8.06 23.54
N MET A 8 -16.29 6.78 23.93
CA MET A 8 -15.02 6.14 24.27
C MET A 8 -14.77 4.84 23.48
N ARG A 9 -15.34 4.76 22.26
CA ARG A 9 -15.01 3.72 21.26
C ARG A 9 -14.54 4.28 19.92
N GLU A 10 -14.26 5.58 19.83
CA GLU A 10 -13.76 6.23 18.59
C GLU A 10 -12.27 6.63 18.67
N VAL A 11 -11.55 6.27 19.73
CA VAL A 11 -10.24 6.87 20.04
C VAL A 11 -9.03 6.06 19.54
N ASN A 12 -9.18 5.03 18.69
CA ASN A 12 -8.02 4.27 18.21
C ASN A 12 -8.14 3.62 16.81
N LYS A 13 -8.74 4.29 15.83
CA LYS A 13 -8.42 3.99 14.42
C LYS A 13 -7.14 4.75 14.06
N GLN A 14 -6.02 4.17 14.48
CA GLN A 14 -4.72 4.81 14.48
C GLN A 14 -4.26 5.07 13.05
N MET A 15 -4.01 6.35 12.71
CA MET A 15 -3.29 6.70 11.49
C MET A 15 -1.93 6.02 11.52
N TRP A 16 -1.61 5.26 10.48
CA TRP A 16 -0.34 4.55 10.38
C TRP A 16 0.31 4.80 9.04
N SER A 17 1.63 4.66 9.00
CA SER A 17 2.39 4.72 7.76
C SER A 17 3.48 3.66 7.77
N GLN A 18 3.62 2.97 6.64
CA GLN A 18 4.64 1.94 6.44
C GLN A 18 5.26 2.09 5.05
N MET A 19 6.57 1.90 5.00
CA MET A 19 7.32 1.82 3.75
C MET A 19 7.73 0.36 3.49
N TYR A 20 7.58 -0.10 2.26
CA TYR A 20 8.00 -1.43 1.82
C TYR A 20 9.03 -1.32 0.70
N ASN A 21 10.04 -2.19 0.73
CA ASN A 21 10.78 -2.56 -0.47
C ASN A 21 9.95 -3.58 -1.23
N ILE A 22 9.69 -3.34 -2.52
CA ILE A 22 8.83 -4.19 -3.33
C ILE A 22 9.54 -4.80 -4.54
N VAL A 23 8.99 -5.91 -5.00
CA VAL A 23 9.29 -6.55 -6.28
C VAL A 23 7.98 -6.65 -7.06
N LEU A 24 7.93 -5.96 -8.20
CA LEU A 24 6.90 -6.12 -9.22
C LEU A 24 7.37 -7.16 -10.23
N ARG A 25 6.66 -8.28 -10.34
CA ARG A 25 6.99 -9.35 -11.30
C ARG A 25 6.37 -9.02 -12.65
N THR A 26 7.20 -8.61 -13.61
CA THR A 26 6.76 -8.36 -15.00
C THR A 26 7.16 -9.52 -15.91
N PRO A 27 6.50 -9.69 -17.08
CA PRO A 27 6.84 -10.78 -18.01
C PRO A 27 8.30 -10.79 -18.46
N ILE A 28 8.95 -9.62 -18.52
CA ILE A 28 10.34 -9.45 -18.93
C ILE A 28 11.34 -9.44 -17.76
N GLY A 29 10.88 -9.75 -16.54
CA GLY A 29 11.72 -9.84 -15.34
C GLY A 29 11.21 -9.00 -14.16
N PRO A 30 11.79 -9.20 -12.96
CA PRO A 30 11.42 -8.46 -11.77
C PRO A 30 11.84 -6.98 -11.85
N ARG A 31 11.02 -6.11 -11.28
CA ARG A 31 11.26 -4.67 -11.17
C ARG A 31 11.19 -4.27 -9.70
N TYR A 32 12.28 -3.72 -9.20
CA TYR A 32 12.43 -3.35 -7.81
C TYR A 32 11.96 -1.91 -7.61
N GLY A 33 11.37 -1.64 -6.45
CA GLY A 33 10.81 -0.34 -6.13
C GLY A 33 10.45 -0.21 -4.66
N THR A 34 9.71 0.84 -4.33
CA THR A 34 9.15 1.04 -2.99
C THR A 34 7.67 1.31 -3.02
N MET A 35 7.00 1.01 -1.93
CA MET A 35 5.59 1.37 -1.72
C MET A 35 5.44 2.03 -0.34
N GLU A 36 5.02 3.28 -0.35
CA GLU A 36 4.62 4.03 0.83
C GLU A 36 3.11 3.91 0.99
N ILE A 37 2.66 3.55 2.19
CA ILE A 37 1.25 3.39 2.51
C ILE A 37 0.94 4.22 3.75
N HIS A 38 -0.17 4.95 3.69
CA HIS A 38 -0.80 5.63 4.81
C HIS A 38 -2.20 5.05 4.99
N GLY A 39 -2.48 4.51 6.17
CA GLY A 39 -3.79 4.03 6.54
C GLY A 39 -4.49 4.99 7.50
N ASP A 40 -5.76 5.25 7.26
CA ASP A 40 -6.63 6.06 8.09
C ASP A 40 -8.06 5.50 8.06
N CYS A 41 -8.54 5.01 9.20
CA CYS A 41 -9.92 4.55 9.38
C CYS A 41 -10.45 3.56 8.32
N GLY A 42 -9.62 2.64 7.83
CA GLY A 42 -9.98 1.66 6.78
C GLY A 42 -9.84 2.19 5.35
N LYS A 43 -9.44 3.46 5.18
CA LYS A 43 -8.94 3.99 3.91
C LYS A 43 -7.44 3.83 3.86
N VAL A 44 -6.92 3.60 2.67
CA VAL A 44 -5.49 3.64 2.40
C VAL A 44 -5.18 4.53 1.22
N ALA A 45 -4.05 5.22 1.28
CA ALA A 45 -3.50 5.96 0.18
C ALA A 45 -1.98 5.96 0.26
N GLY A 46 -1.31 6.28 -0.84
CA GLY A 46 0.14 6.38 -0.81
C GLY A 46 0.76 6.41 -2.19
N PHE A 47 2.01 5.98 -2.26
CA PHE A 47 2.84 6.07 -3.45
C PHE A 47 3.48 4.74 -3.79
N LEU A 48 3.38 4.36 -5.06
CA LEU A 48 4.07 3.23 -5.68
C LEU A 48 5.18 3.76 -6.58
N ASN A 49 6.43 3.51 -6.18
CA ASN A 49 7.64 3.96 -6.86
C ASN A 49 8.29 2.79 -7.59
N VAL A 50 7.96 2.60 -8.86
CA VAL A 50 8.49 1.51 -9.70
C VAL A 50 8.41 1.91 -11.18
N LEU A 51 9.18 1.25 -12.06
CA LEU A 51 9.18 1.44 -13.52
C LEU A 51 9.56 2.83 -14.08
N MET A 52 9.85 3.82 -13.22
CA MET A 52 10.33 5.21 -13.47
C MET A 52 9.46 6.33 -12.88
N GLY A 53 8.37 6.01 -12.17
CA GLY A 53 7.48 7.04 -11.63
C GLY A 53 7.14 6.82 -10.16
N GLN A 54 6.94 7.94 -9.46
CA GLN A 54 6.15 7.98 -8.24
C GLN A 54 4.68 8.07 -8.62
N ASN A 55 3.91 7.05 -8.24
CA ASN A 55 2.53 6.93 -8.64
C ASN A 55 1.60 6.89 -7.43
N ARG A 56 0.63 7.79 -7.38
CA ARG A 56 -0.36 7.80 -6.31
C ARG A 56 -1.35 6.64 -6.47
N PHE A 57 -1.72 6.03 -5.35
CA PHE A 57 -2.84 5.11 -5.27
C PHE A 57 -3.76 5.49 -4.10
N GLN A 58 -4.97 4.97 -4.15
CA GLN A 58 -5.96 5.06 -3.07
C GLN A 58 -6.80 3.78 -3.03
N GLY A 59 -7.40 3.50 -1.88
CA GLY A 59 -8.20 2.30 -1.70
C GLY A 59 -8.74 2.14 -0.28
N VAL A 60 -9.10 0.90 0.03
CA VAL A 60 -9.63 0.50 1.33
C VAL A 60 -8.87 -0.71 1.86
N MET A 61 -8.90 -0.87 3.17
CA MET A 61 -8.35 -2.03 3.87
C MET A 61 -9.30 -2.43 4.99
N ASP A 62 -9.58 -3.73 5.10
CA ASP A 62 -10.41 -4.29 6.16
C ASP A 62 -9.61 -4.66 7.41
N GLU A 63 -10.31 -5.14 8.43
CA GLU A 63 -9.72 -5.53 9.71
C GLU A 63 -8.85 -6.80 9.62
N GLU A 64 -8.99 -7.59 8.54
CA GLU A 64 -8.20 -8.79 8.25
C GLU A 64 -6.94 -8.50 7.44
N ASN A 65 -6.62 -7.22 7.23
CA ASN A 65 -5.50 -6.73 6.42
C ASN A 65 -5.65 -7.04 4.91
N TRP A 66 -6.84 -7.39 4.44
CA TRP A 66 -7.14 -7.42 3.02
C TRP A 66 -7.32 -6.00 2.52
N CYS A 67 -6.75 -5.72 1.35
CA CYS A 67 -6.66 -4.39 0.79
C CYS A 67 -7.06 -4.41 -0.68
N GLU A 68 -7.82 -3.41 -1.09
CA GLU A 68 -8.18 -3.14 -2.48
C GLU A 68 -7.77 -1.71 -2.81
N ILE A 69 -6.86 -1.54 -3.77
CA ILE A 69 -6.35 -0.24 -4.20
C ILE A 69 -6.50 -0.06 -5.70
N SER A 70 -6.49 1.19 -6.13
CA SER A 70 -6.39 1.57 -7.53
C SER A 70 -5.47 2.76 -7.73
N GLY A 71 -4.89 2.85 -8.90
CA GLY A 71 -3.95 3.90 -9.24
C GLY A 71 -3.56 3.89 -10.70
N GLN A 72 -2.48 4.60 -10.99
CA GLN A 72 -1.87 4.66 -12.31
C GLN A 72 -0.41 4.23 -12.21
N LEU A 73 0.15 3.66 -13.27
CA LEU A 73 1.56 3.34 -13.41
C LEU A 73 2.11 4.13 -14.59
N LYS A 74 2.90 5.15 -14.29
CA LYS A 74 3.73 5.82 -15.30
C LYS A 74 4.90 4.90 -15.64
N THR A 75 4.93 4.45 -16.89
CA THR A 75 6.02 3.67 -17.47
C THR A 75 6.81 4.55 -18.44
N LEU A 76 7.90 4.00 -19.01
CA LEU A 76 8.63 4.62 -20.12
C LEU A 76 7.74 5.03 -21.30
N MET A 77 6.76 4.19 -21.66
CA MET A 77 6.01 4.37 -22.89
C MET A 77 4.66 5.05 -22.70
N ARG A 78 4.00 4.80 -21.56
CA ARG A 78 2.64 5.31 -21.28
C ARG A 78 2.28 5.25 -19.80
N THR A 79 1.14 5.83 -19.49
CA THR A 79 0.42 5.60 -18.23
C THR A 79 -0.51 4.39 -18.36
N VAL A 80 -0.51 3.50 -17.36
CA VAL A 80 -1.38 2.31 -17.28
C VAL A 80 -2.22 2.41 -16.02
N PHE A 81 -3.55 2.34 -16.12
CA PHE A 81 -4.43 2.27 -14.96
C PHE A 81 -4.45 0.84 -14.39
N TYR A 82 -4.57 0.72 -13.08
CA TYR A 82 -4.65 -0.58 -12.41
C TYR A 82 -5.62 -0.57 -11.23
N SER A 83 -6.14 -1.75 -10.93
CA SER A 83 -6.63 -2.13 -9.60
C SER A 83 -5.72 -3.21 -9.03
N ALA A 84 -5.60 -3.29 -7.71
CA ALA A 84 -4.86 -4.36 -7.05
C ALA A 84 -5.55 -4.79 -5.78
N ALA A 85 -5.51 -6.09 -5.48
CA ALA A 85 -6.08 -6.66 -4.28
C ALA A 85 -5.13 -7.65 -3.63
N GLY A 86 -5.13 -7.74 -2.31
CA GLY A 86 -4.29 -8.69 -1.58
C GLY A 86 -4.11 -8.32 -0.11
N ARG A 87 -3.00 -8.75 0.49
CA ARG A 87 -2.71 -8.57 1.92
C ARG A 87 -1.56 -7.61 2.15
N ILE A 88 -1.72 -6.72 3.13
CA ILE A 88 -0.69 -5.78 3.58
C ILE A 88 -0.67 -5.82 5.10
N ASN A 89 0.41 -6.30 5.70
CA ASN A 89 0.59 -6.36 7.14
C ASN A 89 1.99 -5.90 7.53
N ARG A 90 2.27 -5.83 8.84
CA ARG A 90 3.55 -5.31 9.36
C ARG A 90 4.78 -6.04 8.82
N ASP A 91 4.65 -7.29 8.39
CA ASP A 91 5.77 -8.16 8.00
C ASP A 91 5.92 -8.29 6.48
N SER A 92 4.84 -8.04 5.73
CA SER A 92 4.79 -8.35 4.30
C SER A 92 3.72 -7.57 3.54
N LEU A 93 4.00 -7.39 2.25
CA LEU A 93 3.04 -6.93 1.26
C LEU A 93 2.92 -7.97 0.15
N SER A 94 1.69 -8.33 -0.22
CA SER A 94 1.41 -9.23 -1.35
C SER A 94 0.12 -8.80 -2.03
N LEU A 95 0.23 -8.24 -3.24
CA LEU A 95 -0.90 -7.76 -4.04
C LEU A 95 -0.88 -8.38 -5.44
N THR A 96 -2.07 -8.74 -5.92
CA THR A 96 -2.31 -9.07 -7.33
C THR A 96 -2.83 -7.82 -8.02
N MET A 97 -2.09 -7.34 -9.01
CA MET A 97 -2.39 -6.12 -9.76
C MET A 97 -2.95 -6.46 -11.15
N TYR A 98 -4.12 -5.92 -11.44
CA TYR A 98 -4.87 -6.08 -12.67
C TYR A 98 -4.72 -4.83 -13.52
N THR A 99 -4.22 -5.01 -14.74
CA THR A 99 -4.02 -3.93 -15.72
C THR A 99 -4.67 -4.30 -17.05
N GLU A 100 -4.83 -3.34 -17.94
CA GLU A 100 -5.22 -3.60 -19.35
C GLU A 100 -4.26 -4.53 -20.11
N LYS A 101 -3.03 -4.77 -19.60
CA LYS A 101 -2.02 -5.63 -20.23
C LYS A 101 -1.90 -7.00 -19.58
N GLY A 102 -2.71 -7.28 -18.56
CA GLY A 102 -2.70 -8.54 -17.82
C GLY A 102 -2.46 -8.35 -16.33
N VAL A 103 -2.14 -9.47 -15.70
CA VAL A 103 -2.01 -9.60 -14.24
C VAL A 103 -0.53 -9.58 -13.86
N LEU A 104 -0.20 -8.83 -12.82
CA LEU A 104 1.14 -8.68 -12.28
C LEU A 104 1.12 -8.94 -10.77
N GLU A 105 2.17 -9.54 -10.24
CA GLU A 105 2.33 -9.74 -8.80
C GLU A 105 3.23 -8.66 -8.20
N VAL A 106 2.82 -8.13 -7.04
CA VAL A 106 3.62 -7.23 -6.22
C VAL A 106 3.85 -7.88 -4.87
N THR A 107 5.10 -8.10 -4.51
CA THR A 107 5.50 -8.60 -3.19
C THR A 107 6.42 -7.60 -2.52
N GLY A 108 6.46 -7.55 -1.20
CA GLY A 108 7.34 -6.63 -0.50
C GLY A 108 7.59 -6.95 0.96
N THR A 109 8.64 -6.35 1.50
CA THR A 109 9.06 -6.45 2.91
C THR A 109 9.16 -5.05 3.50
N PRO A 110 8.80 -4.88 4.78
CA PRO A 110 8.85 -3.59 5.45
C PRO A 110 10.29 -3.07 5.52
N GLN A 111 10.48 -1.77 5.28
CA GLN A 111 11.72 -1.12 5.66
C GLN A 111 11.76 -0.95 7.18
N LEU A 112 12.83 -1.42 7.82
CA LEU A 112 13.10 -1.12 9.22
C LEU A 112 13.33 0.38 9.33
N ARG A 113 12.54 1.07 10.16
CA ARG A 113 12.87 2.44 10.56
C ARG A 113 14.06 2.35 11.50
N GLU A 114 15.25 2.67 11.01
CA GLU A 114 16.34 3.07 11.90
C GLU A 114 15.85 4.31 12.65
N GLY A 115 15.43 4.13 13.90
CA GLY A 115 15.23 5.26 14.79
C GLY A 115 16.55 6.00 14.83
N LYS A 116 16.58 7.24 14.32
CA LYS A 116 17.65 8.15 14.68
C LYS A 116 17.58 8.26 16.20
N GLY A 117 18.48 7.57 16.89
CA GLY A 117 18.67 7.78 18.32
C GLY A 117 18.83 9.28 18.53
N CYS A 118 18.03 9.86 19.41
CA CYS A 118 18.28 11.20 19.89
C CYS A 118 19.72 11.22 20.42
N GLN A 119 20.60 11.96 19.76
CA GLN A 119 21.83 12.47 20.37
C GLN A 119 21.50 13.76 21.11
#